data_AF-A0A8D8A7X5-F1
#
_entry.id   AF-A0A8D8A7X5-F1
#
_cell.length_a   1.000
_cell.length_b   1.000
_cell.length_c   1.000
_cell.angle_alpha   90.00
_cell.angle_beta   90.00
_cell.angle_gamma   90.00
#
_symmetry.space_group_name_H-M   'P 1'
#
loop_
_entity.id
_entity.type
_entity.pdbx_description
1 polymer ?
#
loop_
_entity_poly.entity_id
_entity_poly.type
_entity_poly.pdbx_seq_one_letter_code
_entity_poly.pdbx_strand_id
1 'polypeptide(L)'
;MIRYCKFIRVIAHSQIRLIKQGQKKAHIIEIQLNGGTIEDKVNWVKEHLEKPVPVADVFGQDEMVDCVAVTKGKGFKGVTSRWHTKKLPRKTHKGLRKVACIGAWHPSRVAFTVARAGQ
;
A
#
# COMPACT_ATOMS: atom_id res chain seq x y z
N MET A 1 23.02 12.21 -15.42
CA MET A 1 22.06 12.62 -14.38
C MET A 1 22.09 14.12 -14.13
N ILE A 2 23.23 14.70 -13.75
CA ILE A 2 23.35 16.12 -13.36
C ILE A 2 22.79 17.11 -14.41
N ARG A 3 23.07 16.88 -15.69
CA ARG A 3 22.64 17.80 -16.77
C ARG A 3 21.15 17.76 -17.13
N TYR A 4 20.42 16.69 -16.80
CA TYR A 4 19.10 16.42 -17.38
C TYR A 4 18.01 16.03 -16.37
N CYS A 5 18.38 15.42 -15.24
CA CYS A 5 17.41 14.86 -14.30
C CYS A 5 16.91 15.95 -13.35
N LYS A 6 15.58 16.18 -13.31
CA LYS A 6 14.95 17.11 -12.34
C LYS A 6 14.88 16.53 -10.93
N PHE A 7 14.76 15.21 -10.82
CA PHE A 7 14.67 14.49 -9.56
C PHE A 7 15.67 13.34 -9.54
N ILE A 8 16.19 13.04 -8.36
CA ILE A 8 17.09 11.92 -8.11
C ILE A 8 16.43 11.01 -7.07
N ARG A 9 16.37 9.72 -7.39
CA ARG A 9 15.89 8.65 -6.52
C ARG A 9 16.99 7.63 -6.32
N VAL A 10 17.08 7.11 -5.11
CA VAL A 10 18.06 6.12 -4.69
C VAL A 10 17.37 4.77 -4.62
N ILE A 11 18.02 3.75 -5.16
CA ILE A 11 17.61 2.37 -4.99
C ILE A 11 18.21 1.88 -3.67
N ALA A 12 17.34 1.60 -2.70
CA ALA A 12 17.72 1.03 -1.42
C ALA A 12 17.15 -0.39 -1.30
N HIS A 13 17.78 -1.23 -0.49
CA HIS A 13 17.24 -2.54 -0.17
C HIS A 13 17.30 -2.86 1.32
N SER A 14 16.36 -3.67 1.78
CA SER A 14 16.37 -4.15 3.17
C SER A 14 17.45 -5.22 3.39
N GLN A 15 17.99 -5.29 4.61
CA GLN A 15 18.89 -6.34 5.04
C GLN A 15 18.09 -7.50 5.66
N ILE A 16 17.34 -8.24 4.83
CA ILE A 16 16.38 -9.24 5.30
C ILE A 16 17.00 -10.36 6.16
N ARG A 17 18.29 -10.67 5.95
CA ARG A 17 19.01 -11.71 6.72
C ARG A 17 19.19 -11.36 8.20
N LEU A 18 19.15 -10.08 8.55
CA LEU A 18 19.22 -9.64 9.96
C LEU A 18 17.91 -9.91 10.70
N ILE A 19 16.81 -10.06 9.97
CA ILE A 19 15.49 -10.37 10.51
C ILE A 19 15.35 -11.89 10.56
N LYS A 20 14.82 -12.43 11.67
CA LYS A 20 14.59 -13.87 11.86
C LYS A 20 13.34 -14.36 11.10
N GLN A 21 13.31 -14.13 9.79
CA GLN A 21 12.25 -14.58 8.87
C GLN A 21 12.84 -15.55 7.84
N GLY A 22 12.04 -16.51 7.36
CA GLY A 22 12.51 -17.50 6.37
C GLY A 22 12.82 -16.92 4.97
N GLN A 23 12.53 -15.64 4.74
CA GLN A 23 12.75 -14.97 3.46
C GLN A 23 14.22 -14.57 3.28
N LYS A 24 14.82 -14.97 2.16
CA LYS A 24 16.22 -14.64 1.82
C LYS A 24 16.37 -13.46 0.87
N LYS A 25 15.31 -13.14 0.11
CA LYS A 25 15.31 -12.08 -0.91
C LYS A 25 15.04 -10.72 -0.27
N ALA A 26 15.92 -9.75 -0.52
CA ALA A 26 15.75 -8.38 -0.05
C ALA A 26 14.59 -7.68 -0.78
N HIS A 27 13.92 -6.75 -0.08
CA HIS A 27 12.96 -5.84 -0.70
C HIS A 27 13.71 -4.63 -1.22
N ILE A 28 13.51 -4.29 -2.49
CA ILE A 28 14.14 -3.15 -3.17
C ILE A 28 13.08 -2.05 -3.33
N ILE A 29 13.46 -0.81 -3.03
CA ILE A 29 12.58 0.36 -3.12
C ILE A 29 13.36 1.56 -3.65
N GLU A 30 12.67 2.43 -4.39
CA GLU A 30 13.19 3.74 -4.77
C GLU A 30 12.75 4.81 -3.77
N ILE A 31 13.70 5.58 -3.26
CA ILE A 31 13.47 6.66 -2.30
C ILE A 31 13.96 7.97 -2.91
N GLN A 32 13.12 8.99 -2.92
CA GLN A 32 13.49 10.30 -3.46
C GLN A 32 14.38 11.09 -2.50
N LEU A 33 15.44 11.71 -3.01
CA LEU A 33 16.26 12.64 -2.25
C LEU A 33 15.70 14.06 -2.37
N ASN A 34 15.40 14.67 -1.23
CA ASN A 34 14.73 15.97 -1.19
C ASN A 34 15.71 17.14 -1.03
N GLY A 35 16.79 17.02 -0.24
CA GLY A 35 17.73 18.11 0.04
C GLY A 35 18.79 18.37 -1.05
N GLY A 36 19.27 19.62 -1.13
CA GLY A 36 20.38 20.05 -1.99
C GLY A 36 20.07 20.17 -3.48
N THR A 37 21.08 20.54 -4.27
CA THR A 37 21.01 20.59 -5.73
C THR A 37 21.12 19.19 -6.34
N ILE A 38 20.88 19.04 -7.66
CA ILE A 38 21.00 17.74 -8.34
C ILE A 38 22.45 17.20 -8.25
N GLU A 39 23.44 18.09 -8.27
CA GLU A 39 24.85 17.71 -8.15
C GLU A 39 25.16 17.18 -6.74
N ASP A 40 24.71 17.88 -5.70
CA ASP A 40 24.86 17.45 -4.30
C ASP A 40 24.21 16.08 -4.09
N LYS A 41 23.01 15.88 -4.63
CA LYS A 41 22.30 14.59 -4.56
C LYS A 41 23.11 13.48 -5.20
N VAL A 42 23.69 13.70 -6.39
CA VAL A 42 24.48 12.68 -7.08
C VAL A 42 25.78 12.37 -6.32
N ASN A 43 26.44 13.38 -5.75
CA ASN A 43 27.65 13.19 -4.97
C ASN A 43 27.37 12.44 -3.67
N TRP A 44 26.30 12.80 -2.95
CA TRP A 44 25.85 12.09 -1.76
C TRP A 44 25.58 10.61 -2.05
N VAL A 45 24.90 10.30 -3.17
CA VAL A 45 24.63 8.91 -3.59
C VAL A 45 25.92 8.14 -3.86
N LYS A 46 26.91 8.74 -4.50
CA LYS A 46 28.20 8.09 -4.75
C LYS A 46 28.93 7.76 -3.46
N GLU A 47 28.91 8.66 -2.49
CA GLU A 47 29.56 8.46 -1.20
C GLU A 47 28.88 7.40 -0.33
N HIS A 48 27.56 7.22 -0.51
CA HIS A 48 26.73 6.29 0.25
C HIS A 48 26.49 4.96 -0.48
N LEU A 49 27.15 4.73 -1.62
CA LEU A 49 27.08 3.47 -2.32
C LEU A 49 27.65 2.35 -1.44
N GLU A 50 26.94 1.22 -1.37
CA GLU A 50 27.27 0.06 -0.54
C GLU A 50 27.35 0.31 0.98
N LYS A 51 26.98 1.51 1.45
CA LYS A 51 26.94 1.83 2.89
C LYS A 51 25.51 1.71 3.44
N PRO A 52 25.35 1.22 4.68
CA PRO A 52 24.04 1.19 5.33
C PRO A 52 23.61 2.61 5.75
N VAL A 53 22.32 2.89 5.63
CA VAL A 53 21.69 4.12 6.15
C VAL A 53 20.77 3.73 7.32
N PRO A 54 21.06 4.15 8.56
CA PRO A 54 20.22 3.84 9.71
C PRO A 54 18.95 4.71 9.72
N VAL A 55 17.89 4.19 10.35
CA VAL A 55 16.59 4.88 10.44
C VAL A 55 16.67 6.21 11.21
N ALA A 56 17.60 6.31 12.16
CA ALA A 56 17.83 7.51 12.97
C ALA A 56 18.33 8.71 12.16
N ASP A 57 18.94 8.48 11.00
CA ASP A 57 19.39 9.55 10.09
C ASP A 57 18.26 10.02 9.16
N VAL A 58 17.13 9.29 9.12
CA VAL A 58 16.01 9.55 8.22
C VAL A 58 14.81 10.16 8.95
N PHE A 59 14.49 9.67 10.15
CA PHE A 59 13.33 10.11 10.93
C PHE A 59 13.73 10.63 12.31
N GLY A 60 13.04 11.68 12.76
CA GLY A 60 13.15 12.22 14.11
C GLY A 60 12.24 11.52 15.12
N GLN A 61 12.59 11.65 16.40
CA GLN A 61 11.68 11.29 17.49
C GLN A 61 10.43 12.20 17.44
N ASP A 62 9.25 11.61 17.64
CA ASP A 62 7.95 12.29 17.64
C ASP A 62 7.55 12.94 16.31
N GLU A 63 8.23 12.58 15.22
CA GLU A 63 7.85 12.99 13.87
C GLU A 63 6.57 12.28 13.40
N MET A 64 5.66 13.04 12.79
CA MET A 64 4.45 12.49 12.17
C MET A 64 4.80 11.88 10.82
N VAL A 65 4.62 10.56 10.69
CA VAL A 65 4.94 9.80 9.48
C VAL A 65 3.74 9.01 8.95
N ASP A 66 3.75 8.76 7.64
CA ASP A 66 2.75 7.93 6.97
C ASP A 66 3.20 6.46 6.86
N CYS A 67 2.28 5.53 7.11
CA CYS A 67 2.51 4.09 6.97
C CYS A 67 1.88 3.55 5.67
N VAL A 68 2.70 3.16 4.70
CA VAL A 68 2.24 2.57 3.42
C VAL A 68 2.59 1.09 3.36
N ALA A 69 1.58 0.22 3.39
CA ALA A 69 1.76 -1.23 3.38
C ALA A 69 0.56 -1.98 2.76
N VAL A 70 0.77 -3.26 2.44
CA VAL A 70 -0.31 -4.16 2.02
C VAL A 70 -1.07 -4.65 3.24
N THR A 71 -2.39 -4.47 3.26
CA THR A 71 -3.25 -4.94 4.36
C THR A 71 -3.35 -6.48 4.40
N LYS A 72 -3.73 -7.02 5.57
CA LYS A 72 -3.95 -8.46 5.73
C LYS A 72 -5.09 -8.95 4.82
N GLY A 73 -4.77 -9.82 3.88
CA GLY A 73 -5.75 -10.49 3.01
C GLY A 73 -6.75 -11.31 3.82
N LYS A 74 -8.03 -11.23 3.44
CA LYS A 74 -9.14 -11.97 4.10
C LYS A 74 -9.84 -12.97 3.18
N GLY A 75 -9.32 -13.18 1.97
CA GLY A 75 -9.92 -14.03 0.94
C GLY A 75 -11.25 -13.47 0.42
N PHE A 76 -12.05 -14.31 -0.25
CA PHE A 76 -13.39 -13.95 -0.70
C PHE A 76 -14.35 -13.72 0.49
N LYS A 77 -14.99 -12.55 0.55
CA LYS A 77 -15.95 -12.16 1.59
C LYS A 77 -17.32 -11.81 1.00
N GLY A 78 -18.36 -12.22 1.72
CA GLY A 78 -19.73 -11.80 1.46
C GLY A 78 -19.96 -10.31 1.74
N VAL A 79 -20.96 -9.73 1.09
CA VAL A 79 -21.23 -8.28 1.09
C VAL A 79 -21.45 -7.68 2.48
N THR A 80 -22.00 -8.44 3.44
CA THR A 80 -22.17 -7.98 4.82
C THR A 80 -20.84 -7.78 5.55
N SER A 81 -19.87 -8.67 5.38
CA SER A 81 -18.55 -8.52 6.04
C SER A 81 -17.61 -7.58 5.30
N ARG A 82 -17.79 -7.46 3.98
CA ARG A 82 -16.93 -6.66 3.10
C ARG A 82 -17.32 -5.17 3.11
N TRP A 83 -18.62 -4.91 3.04
CA TRP A 83 -19.19 -3.55 2.91
C TRP A 83 -20.07 -3.16 4.10
N HIS A 84 -20.09 -3.95 5.17
CA HIS A 84 -20.87 -3.67 6.38
C HIS A 84 -22.38 -3.46 6.13
N THR A 85 -22.93 -4.06 5.08
CA THR A 85 -24.36 -3.96 4.75
C THR A 85 -25.23 -4.60 5.84
N LYS A 86 -26.39 -4.00 6.13
CA LYS A 86 -27.33 -4.51 7.12
C LYS A 86 -27.80 -5.92 6.75
N LYS A 87 -27.76 -6.85 7.71
CA LYS A 87 -28.35 -8.19 7.55
C LYS A 87 -29.85 -8.07 7.38
N LEU A 88 -30.42 -8.88 6.49
CA LEU A 88 -31.85 -8.97 6.30
C LEU A 88 -32.52 -9.69 7.49
N PRO A 89 -33.84 -9.53 7.68
CA PRO A 89 -34.57 -10.23 8.73
C PRO A 89 -34.42 -11.76 8.67
N ARG A 90 -34.60 -12.41 9.82
CA ARG A 90 -34.43 -13.87 9.97
C ARG A 90 -35.28 -14.69 8.98
N LYS A 91 -36.48 -14.20 8.62
CA LYS A 91 -37.44 -14.89 7.75
C LYS A 91 -37.20 -14.69 6.25
N THR A 92 -36.11 -14.04 5.84
CA THR A 92 -35.80 -13.88 4.41
C THR A 92 -35.44 -15.22 3.75
N HIS A 93 -36.20 -15.61 2.74
CA HIS A 93 -35.94 -16.82 1.96
C HIS A 93 -34.63 -16.70 1.15
N LYS A 94 -33.91 -17.83 1.02
CA LYS A 94 -32.59 -17.91 0.35
C LYS A 94 -31.55 -16.94 0.92
N GLY A 95 -31.45 -16.90 2.25
CA GLY A 95 -30.35 -16.26 2.97
C GLY A 95 -30.55 -14.78 3.29
N LEU A 96 -29.96 -14.38 4.42
CA LEU A 96 -30.12 -13.05 5.02
C LEU A 96 -28.86 -12.17 4.96
N ARG A 97 -27.73 -12.69 4.46
CA ARG A 97 -26.44 -12.00 4.37
C ARG A 97 -26.16 -11.53 2.94
N LYS A 98 -27.08 -10.73 2.39
CA LYS A 98 -27.05 -10.23 1.02
C LYS A 98 -27.60 -8.79 0.95
N VAL A 99 -27.33 -8.10 -0.14
CA VAL A 99 -28.04 -6.87 -0.51
C VAL A 99 -29.37 -7.28 -1.15
N ALA A 100 -30.48 -6.69 -0.72
CA ALA A 100 -31.82 -7.06 -1.20
C ALA A 100 -32.10 -6.55 -2.62
N CYS A 101 -31.97 -5.24 -2.85
CA CYS A 101 -32.13 -4.61 -4.16
C CYS A 101 -30.75 -4.16 -4.68
N ILE A 102 -30.36 -4.64 -5.87
CA ILE A 102 -29.04 -4.36 -6.48
C ILE A 102 -29.09 -3.28 -7.56
N GLY A 103 -30.24 -2.64 -7.77
CA GLY A 103 -30.46 -1.61 -8.78
C GLY A 103 -31.93 -1.47 -9.14
N ALA A 104 -32.29 -0.32 -9.70
CA ALA A 104 -33.59 -0.12 -10.33
C ALA A 104 -33.66 -0.88 -11.67
N TRP A 105 -34.83 -0.89 -12.31
CA TRP A 105 -35.00 -1.49 -13.64
C TRP A 105 -34.14 -0.75 -14.68
N HIS A 106 -34.26 0.57 -14.74
CA HIS A 106 -33.45 1.41 -15.61
C HIS A 106 -32.47 2.23 -14.74
N PRO A 107 -31.16 2.25 -15.04
CA PRO A 107 -30.48 1.60 -16.17
C PRO A 107 -30.41 0.06 -16.01
N SER A 108 -30.53 -0.66 -17.12
CA SER A 108 -30.56 -2.14 -17.18
C SER A 108 -29.18 -2.78 -16.99
N ARG A 109 -28.46 -2.34 -15.95
CA ARG A 109 -27.15 -2.84 -15.54
C ARG A 109 -26.93 -2.59 -14.05
N VAL A 110 -26.13 -3.44 -13.41
CA VAL A 110 -25.72 -3.19 -12.02
C VAL A 110 -24.63 -2.11 -12.01
N ALA A 111 -24.81 -1.07 -11.20
CA ALA A 111 -23.82 0.00 -11.06
C ALA A 111 -22.59 -0.45 -10.27
N PHE A 112 -21.42 0.13 -10.58
CA PHE A 112 -20.17 -0.17 -9.87
C PHE A 112 -20.17 0.27 -8.40
N THR A 113 -21.05 1.22 -8.05
CA THR A 113 -21.24 1.72 -6.68
C THR A 113 -22.01 0.76 -5.78
N VAL A 114 -22.64 -0.28 -6.34
CA VAL A 114 -23.43 -1.25 -5.57
C VAL A 114 -22.49 -2.22 -4.85
N ALA A 115 -22.68 -2.38 -3.54
CA ALA A 115 -21.90 -3.32 -2.73
C ALA A 115 -22.07 -4.77 -3.23
N ARG A 116 -20.95 -5.45 -3.48
CA ARG A 116 -20.90 -6.86 -3.95
C ARG A 116 -19.92 -7.68 -3.12
N ALA A 117 -20.15 -9.00 -3.04
CA ALA A 117 -19.17 -9.94 -2.51
C ALA A 117 -17.88 -9.93 -3.36
N GLY A 118 -16.75 -10.28 -2.76
CA GLY A 118 -15.44 -10.26 -3.42
C GLY A 118 -14.29 -10.27 -2.42
N GLN A 119 -13.07 -10.04 -2.92
CA GLN A 119 -11.85 -9.91 -2.10
C GLN A 119 -11.89 -8.69 -1.19
#